data_AF-A0A5E4NWG1-F1
#
_entry.id   AF-A0A5E4NWG1-F1
#
_cell.length_a   1.000
_cell.length_b   1.000
_cell.length_c   1.000
_cell.angle_alpha   90.00
_cell.angle_beta   90.00
_cell.angle_gamma   90.00
#
_symmetry.space_group_name_H-M   'P 1'
#
loop_
_entity.id
_entity.type
_entity.pdbx_description
1 polymer ?
#
loop_
_entity_poly.entity_id
_entity_poly.type
_entity_poly.pdbx_seq_one_letter_code
_entity_poly.pdbx_strand_id
1 'polypeptide(L)'
;MVSGFRCSAAICIMAFALVPPPAFAEADPVQPGAGEVLKLPGLPDIKMPPGVHVYGPRGDAPNGMTPGRPDGGMVVGPGGVLPNPDLQPMPQRKAAAPPKRVPTPAERAEAIRKALQPHPPLAVARRHTLDELYGKLAVASDTEEAKGLAGLISAIWMRTSSDTANLLMQRAVVSIQGKNLDVAAQLLDKLVVLDPSWAEAWNKRASVRFAKGDLDGSMADVKHVLQLEPKHFGALEGMAMILQRTGFDKQALEVYRRALAVYPHQPEVQQIVDKLTIQVEGQGI
;
A
#
# COMPACT_ATOMS: atom_id res chain seq x y z
N MET A 1 42.92 -36.27 -12.71
CA MET A 1 42.92 -35.48 -11.45
C MET A 1 42.48 -34.07 -11.85
N VAL A 2 41.20 -33.69 -11.71
CA VAL A 2 40.48 -33.32 -10.46
C VAL A 2 41.18 -32.10 -9.84
N SER A 3 40.59 -30.94 -9.54
CA SER A 3 39.23 -30.44 -9.32
C SER A 3 39.34 -28.91 -9.47
N GLY A 4 38.37 -28.15 -9.96
CA GLY A 4 37.17 -27.80 -9.21
C GLY A 4 37.06 -26.27 -9.08
N PHE A 5 36.42 -25.63 -10.07
CA PHE A 5 35.95 -24.26 -9.96
C PHE A 5 34.84 -24.20 -8.91
N ARG A 6 35.08 -23.55 -7.77
CA ARG A 6 34.02 -23.14 -6.83
C ARG A 6 33.77 -21.65 -7.04
N CYS A 7 32.66 -21.37 -7.71
CA CYS A 7 32.00 -20.08 -7.70
C CYS A 7 31.45 -19.84 -6.28
N SER A 8 31.88 -18.78 -5.59
CA SER A 8 31.21 -18.31 -4.37
C SER A 8 30.95 -16.82 -4.51
N ALA A 9 29.67 -16.51 -4.59
CA ALA A 9 29.11 -15.17 -4.58
C ALA A 9 29.41 -14.52 -3.22
N ALA A 10 30.29 -13.54 -3.22
CA ALA A 10 30.51 -12.63 -2.11
C ALA A 10 29.61 -11.39 -2.29
N ILE A 11 28.54 -11.35 -1.49
CA ILE A 11 28.14 -10.20 -0.67
C ILE A 11 28.11 -8.83 -1.39
N CYS A 12 26.92 -8.44 -1.87
CA CYS A 12 26.60 -7.04 -2.13
C CYS A 12 25.87 -6.46 -0.91
N ILE A 13 26.67 -6.05 0.08
CA ILE A 13 26.27 -5.07 1.09
C ILE A 13 26.25 -3.70 0.39
N MET A 14 25.07 -3.11 0.21
CA MET A 14 24.90 -1.68 -0.01
C MET A 14 24.46 -1.11 1.35
N ALA A 15 25.36 -0.68 2.24
CA ALA A 15 25.99 0.65 2.20
C ALA A 15 24.97 1.79 2.05
N PHE A 16 24.04 1.89 3.00
CA PHE A 16 23.39 3.17 3.32
C PHE A 16 24.44 4.02 4.05
N ALA A 17 25.01 4.98 3.34
CA ALA A 17 25.99 5.90 3.89
C ALA A 17 25.40 6.66 5.09
N LEU A 18 26.24 6.77 6.13
CA LEU A 18 26.13 7.71 7.24
C LEU A 18 25.81 9.11 6.69
N VAL A 19 24.55 9.51 6.77
CA VAL A 19 24.17 10.91 6.93
C VAL A 19 23.92 11.08 8.42
N PRO A 20 24.71 11.88 9.15
CA PRO A 20 24.38 12.15 10.54
C PRO A 20 22.98 12.77 10.59
N PRO A 21 22.11 12.34 11.52
CA PRO A 21 20.80 12.97 11.68
C PRO A 21 21.01 14.47 11.89
N PRO A 22 20.22 15.36 11.26
CA PRO A 22 20.26 16.75 11.64
C PRO A 22 20.00 16.83 13.15
N ALA A 23 20.79 17.62 13.86
CA ALA A 23 20.59 17.90 15.27
C ALA A 23 19.19 18.51 15.43
N PHE A 24 18.21 17.68 15.71
CA PHE A 24 16.91 18.13 16.16
C PHE A 24 17.15 18.72 17.55
N ALA A 25 16.83 20.01 17.70
CA ALA A 25 16.67 20.62 19.01
C ALA A 25 15.81 19.66 19.87
N GLU A 26 16.26 19.41 21.11
CA GLU A 26 15.47 18.68 22.11
C GLU A 26 14.08 19.32 22.17
N ALA A 27 13.12 18.70 21.49
CA ALA A 27 11.73 19.03 21.64
C ALA A 27 11.36 18.58 23.04
N ASP A 28 10.83 19.51 23.84
CA ASP A 28 10.30 19.24 25.17
C ASP A 28 9.47 17.94 25.14
N PRO A 29 9.54 17.08 26.18
CA PRO A 29 8.73 15.89 26.26
C PRO A 29 7.25 16.31 26.13
N VAL A 30 6.64 15.95 24.99
CA VAL A 30 5.25 16.23 24.69
C VAL A 30 4.43 15.59 25.80
N GLN A 31 3.83 16.43 26.65
CA GLN A 31 2.94 16.04 27.72
C GLN A 31 1.83 15.12 27.15
N PRO A 32 1.47 14.01 27.81
CA PRO A 32 0.45 13.08 27.32
C PRO A 32 -0.93 13.77 27.30
N GLY A 33 -1.28 14.39 26.17
CA GLY A 33 -2.53 15.10 25.96
C GLY A 33 -3.67 14.14 25.60
N ALA A 34 -4.71 14.11 26.43
CA ALA A 34 -6.06 13.53 26.31
C ALA A 34 -6.45 12.87 24.96
N GLY A 35 -5.79 11.74 24.66
CA GLY A 35 -5.89 10.99 23.43
C GLY A 35 -7.26 10.37 23.15
N GLU A 36 -7.69 10.48 21.89
CA GLU A 36 -8.76 9.65 21.37
C GLU A 36 -8.29 8.19 21.33
N VAL A 37 -9.16 7.26 21.71
CA VAL A 37 -8.83 5.83 21.76
C VAL A 37 -9.24 5.18 20.45
N LEU A 38 -8.26 4.67 19.72
CA LEU A 38 -8.49 3.85 18.54
C LEU A 38 -8.78 2.41 18.95
N LYS A 39 -10.04 2.01 18.76
CA LYS A 39 -10.50 0.63 18.90
C LYS A 39 -10.34 -0.11 17.58
N LEU A 40 -9.40 -1.05 17.54
CA LEU A 40 -9.20 -1.95 16.41
C LEU A 40 -9.49 -3.40 16.84
N PRO A 41 -10.16 -4.22 16.02
CA PRO A 41 -10.40 -5.62 16.35
C PRO A 41 -9.09 -6.39 16.63
N GLY A 42 -8.98 -6.96 17.84
CA GLY A 42 -7.83 -7.75 18.24
C GLY A 42 -6.57 -6.96 18.65
N LEU A 43 -6.71 -5.65 18.87
CA LEU A 43 -5.69 -4.81 19.51
C LEU A 43 -6.27 -4.20 20.80
N PRO A 44 -5.44 -3.98 21.84
CA PRO A 44 -5.87 -3.18 22.98
C PRO A 44 -6.20 -1.76 22.53
N ASP A 45 -6.95 -1.04 23.36
CA ASP A 45 -7.29 0.36 23.15
C ASP A 45 -6.02 1.20 22.93
N ILE A 46 -5.82 1.66 21.69
CA ILE A 46 -4.63 2.43 21.32
C ILE A 46 -4.89 3.90 21.59
N LYS A 47 -4.13 4.50 22.49
CA LYS A 47 -4.13 5.94 22.73
C LYS A 47 -3.40 6.63 21.58
N MET A 48 -4.12 7.50 20.88
CA MET A 48 -3.54 8.30 19.81
C MET A 48 -2.69 9.45 20.38
N PRO A 49 -1.63 9.87 19.68
CA PRO A 49 -0.92 11.11 20.01
C PRO A 49 -1.85 12.34 19.91
N PRO A 50 -1.58 13.42 20.67
CA PRO A 50 -2.40 14.62 20.65
C PRO A 50 -2.40 15.28 19.26
N GLY A 51 -3.57 15.68 18.76
CA GLY A 51 -3.75 16.28 17.41
C GLY A 51 -4.37 15.31 16.38
N VAL A 52 -4.36 14.01 16.65
CA VAL A 52 -5.00 13.02 15.79
C VAL A 52 -6.49 12.95 16.05
N HIS A 53 -7.29 13.41 15.09
CA HIS A 53 -8.74 13.22 15.10
C HIS A 53 -9.11 11.90 14.44
N VAL A 54 -10.03 11.16 15.06
CA VAL A 54 -10.68 10.03 14.40
C VAL A 54 -11.46 10.52 13.20
N TYR A 55 -11.11 9.99 12.04
CA TYR A 55 -11.92 10.20 10.85
C TYR A 55 -13.33 9.66 11.10
N GLY A 56 -14.27 10.59 11.11
CA GLY A 56 -15.73 10.46 11.15
C GLY A 56 -16.26 11.77 10.55
N PRO A 57 -17.40 11.77 9.84
CA PRO A 57 -17.75 12.86 8.94
C PRO A 57 -18.03 14.15 9.73
N ARG A 58 -17.02 15.01 9.88
CA ARG A 58 -17.22 16.45 10.04
C ARG A 58 -17.14 17.05 8.65
N GLY A 59 -18.28 17.56 8.21
CA GLY A 59 -18.52 18.16 6.91
C GLY A 59 -17.81 19.50 6.77
N ASP A 60 -16.49 19.46 6.77
CA ASP A 60 -15.64 20.59 6.43
C ASP A 60 -14.96 20.25 5.10
N ALA A 61 -15.78 20.14 4.06
CA ALA A 61 -15.29 20.42 2.72
C ALA A 61 -14.60 21.80 2.79
N PRO A 62 -13.42 22.00 2.19
CA PRO A 62 -12.89 23.34 2.02
C PRO A 62 -13.87 24.08 1.08
N ASN A 63 -14.79 24.82 1.70
CA ASN A 63 -15.70 25.74 1.05
C ASN A 63 -14.85 26.87 0.47
N GLY A 64 -14.78 26.94 -0.85
CA GLY A 64 -14.08 28.02 -1.51
C GLY A 64 -13.70 27.78 -2.96
N MET A 65 -14.48 27.02 -3.74
CA MET A 65 -14.40 27.12 -5.19
C MET A 65 -15.80 27.04 -5.79
N THR A 66 -16.44 28.19 -5.88
CA THR A 66 -17.53 28.41 -6.82
C THR A 66 -17.08 27.94 -8.21
N PRO A 67 -17.91 27.21 -8.98
CA PRO A 67 -17.59 26.94 -10.38
C PRO A 67 -17.78 28.25 -11.16
N GLY A 68 -16.72 29.06 -11.17
CA GLY A 68 -16.55 30.14 -12.12
C GLY A 68 -16.46 29.50 -13.50
N ARG A 69 -17.55 29.61 -14.25
CA ARG A 69 -17.66 29.27 -15.66
C ARG A 69 -16.61 30.07 -16.45
N PRO A 70 -15.59 29.45 -17.08
CA PRO A 70 -14.86 30.14 -18.11
C PRO A 70 -15.69 29.99 -19.40
N ASP A 71 -16.48 31.01 -19.71
CA ASP A 71 -16.90 31.28 -21.09
C ASP A 71 -15.64 31.62 -21.88
N GLY A 72 -14.95 30.58 -22.34
CA GLY A 72 -13.81 30.63 -23.23
C GLY A 72 -14.04 29.62 -24.34
N GLY A 73 -14.63 30.09 -25.45
CA GLY A 73 -14.91 29.25 -26.61
C GLY A 73 -13.65 28.54 -27.10
N MET A 74 -13.65 27.21 -27.03
CA MET A 74 -12.75 26.40 -27.85
C MET A 74 -13.19 26.56 -29.30
N VAL A 75 -12.49 27.41 -30.03
CA VAL A 75 -12.49 27.37 -31.49
C VAL A 75 -11.80 26.06 -31.87
N VAL A 76 -12.59 25.09 -32.31
CA VAL A 76 -12.08 23.86 -32.91
C VAL A 76 -11.47 24.24 -34.27
N GLY A 77 -10.15 24.37 -34.31
CA GLY A 77 -9.42 24.51 -35.58
C GLY A 77 -9.60 23.26 -36.44
N PRO A 78 -9.57 23.38 -37.78
CA PRO A 78 -9.77 22.25 -38.67
C PRO A 78 -8.64 21.23 -38.49
N GLY A 79 -9.01 19.95 -38.49
CA GLY A 79 -8.13 18.82 -38.18
C GLY A 79 -6.83 18.82 -38.98
N GLY A 80 -5.73 19.06 -38.28
CA GLY A 80 -4.38 18.74 -38.73
C GLY A 80 -4.00 17.35 -38.24
N VAL A 81 -3.83 16.40 -39.15
CA VAL A 81 -3.19 15.12 -38.87
C VAL A 81 -1.72 15.40 -38.59
N LEU A 82 -1.26 15.19 -37.36
CA LEU A 82 0.17 15.15 -37.07
C LEU A 82 0.76 13.90 -37.76
N PRO A 83 1.75 14.03 -38.66
CA PRO A 83 2.44 12.87 -39.21
C PRO A 83 3.27 12.24 -38.10
N ASN A 84 2.90 11.04 -37.68
CA ASN A 84 3.64 10.26 -36.70
C ASN A 84 4.80 9.54 -37.42
N PRO A 85 6.08 9.94 -37.27
CA PRO A 85 7.15 9.46 -38.14
C PRO A 85 7.61 8.02 -37.88
N ASP A 86 7.12 7.37 -36.81
CA ASP A 86 7.66 6.07 -36.36
C ASP A 86 6.58 5.00 -36.12
N LEU A 87 5.53 4.97 -36.95
CA LEU A 87 4.71 3.77 -37.06
C LEU A 87 5.46 2.73 -37.90
N GLN A 88 6.32 1.96 -37.25
CA GLN A 88 6.75 0.69 -37.85
C GLN A 88 5.51 -0.14 -38.14
N PRO A 89 5.36 -0.70 -39.36
CA PRO A 89 4.22 -1.55 -39.66
C PRO A 89 4.20 -2.69 -38.65
N MET A 90 3.04 -2.88 -37.99
CA MET A 90 2.87 -3.99 -37.06
C MET A 90 3.32 -5.27 -37.75
N PRO A 91 4.14 -6.12 -37.10
CA PRO A 91 4.52 -7.39 -37.68
C PRO A 91 3.24 -8.11 -38.08
N GLN A 92 3.12 -8.43 -39.37
CA GLN A 92 1.96 -9.15 -39.88
C GLN A 92 1.79 -10.37 -39.00
N ARG A 93 0.66 -10.44 -38.29
CA ARG A 93 0.34 -11.56 -37.41
C ARG A 93 0.37 -12.79 -38.31
N LYS A 94 1.43 -13.62 -38.21
CA LYS A 94 1.47 -14.89 -38.93
C LYS A 94 0.16 -15.59 -38.59
N ALA A 95 -0.64 -15.86 -39.62
CA ALA A 95 -1.93 -16.50 -39.43
C ALA A 95 -1.70 -17.73 -38.56
N ALA A 96 -2.30 -17.74 -37.37
CA ALA A 96 -2.22 -18.89 -36.49
C ALA A 96 -2.74 -20.08 -37.30
N ALA A 97 -1.98 -21.18 -37.33
CA ALA A 97 -2.41 -22.39 -37.98
C ALA A 97 -3.85 -22.71 -37.51
N PRO A 98 -4.77 -23.05 -38.41
CA PRO A 98 -6.14 -23.34 -38.03
C PRO A 98 -6.15 -24.40 -36.92
N PRO A 99 -6.99 -24.23 -35.89
CA PRO A 99 -7.01 -25.16 -34.77
C PRO A 99 -7.19 -26.58 -35.32
N LYS A 100 -6.29 -27.49 -34.92
CA LYS A 100 -6.20 -28.87 -35.43
C LYS A 100 -7.52 -29.66 -35.34
N ARG A 101 -8.45 -29.18 -34.52
CA ARG A 101 -9.79 -29.72 -34.36
C ARG A 101 -10.77 -28.59 -34.09
N VAL A 102 -11.83 -28.55 -34.88
CA VAL A 102 -12.98 -27.68 -34.62
C VAL A 102 -13.80 -28.31 -33.48
N PRO A 103 -14.04 -27.62 -32.36
CA PRO A 103 -14.81 -28.18 -31.26
C PRO A 103 -16.22 -28.54 -31.72
N THR A 104 -16.74 -29.66 -31.24
CA THR A 104 -18.10 -30.10 -31.58
C THR A 104 -19.13 -29.12 -31.02
N PRO A 105 -20.36 -29.05 -31.57
CA PRO A 105 -21.43 -28.23 -31.00
C PRO A 105 -21.68 -28.49 -29.52
N ALA A 106 -21.56 -29.75 -29.07
CA ALA A 106 -21.70 -30.14 -27.67
C ALA A 106 -20.56 -29.60 -26.79
N GLU A 107 -19.31 -29.67 -27.25
CA GLU A 107 -18.15 -29.12 -26.53
C GLU A 107 -18.22 -27.59 -26.43
N ARG A 108 -18.73 -26.91 -27.47
CA ARG A 108 -18.96 -25.45 -27.43
C ARG A 108 -20.08 -25.10 -26.47
N ALA A 109 -21.19 -25.85 -26.49
CA ALA A 109 -22.32 -25.64 -25.59
C ALA A 109 -21.89 -25.82 -24.13
N GLU A 110 -21.07 -26.83 -23.84
CA GLU A 110 -20.55 -27.06 -22.49
C GLU A 110 -19.53 -26.00 -22.06
N ALA A 111 -18.65 -25.56 -22.97
CA ALA A 111 -17.72 -24.46 -22.70
C ALA A 111 -18.46 -23.14 -22.42
N ILE A 112 -19.51 -22.83 -23.18
CA ILE A 112 -20.38 -21.67 -22.96
C ILE A 112 -21.12 -21.81 -21.64
N ARG A 113 -21.70 -22.99 -21.35
CA ARG A 113 -22.37 -23.26 -20.07
C ARG A 113 -21.44 -23.06 -18.88
N LYS A 114 -20.20 -23.54 -18.98
CA LYS A 114 -19.16 -23.36 -17.95
C LYS A 114 -18.75 -21.90 -17.79
N ALA A 115 -18.61 -21.16 -18.90
CA ALA A 115 -18.29 -19.73 -18.88
C ALA A 115 -19.44 -18.84 -18.39
N LEU A 116 -20.68 -19.31 -18.53
CA LEU A 116 -21.89 -18.66 -18.02
C LEU A 116 -22.25 -19.10 -16.59
N GLN A 117 -21.45 -19.96 -15.95
CA GLN A 117 -21.65 -20.26 -14.54
C GLN A 117 -21.52 -18.97 -13.73
N PRO A 118 -22.44 -18.71 -12.78
CA PRO A 118 -22.37 -17.52 -11.96
C PRO A 118 -21.09 -17.56 -11.13
N HIS A 119 -20.13 -16.71 -11.50
CA HIS A 119 -18.94 -16.50 -10.69
C HIS A 119 -19.32 -15.70 -9.45
N PRO A 120 -18.72 -16.00 -8.28
CA PRO A 120 -18.93 -15.18 -7.10
C PRO A 120 -18.59 -13.71 -7.43
N PRO A 121 -19.31 -12.74 -6.84
CA PRO A 121 -18.97 -11.32 -7.01
C PRO A 121 -17.47 -11.11 -6.76
N LEU A 122 -16.82 -10.28 -7.57
CA LEU A 122 -15.36 -10.05 -7.51
C LEU A 122 -14.85 -9.77 -6.09
N ALA A 123 -15.64 -9.08 -5.27
CA ALA A 123 -15.33 -8.80 -3.87
C ALA A 123 -15.26 -10.07 -2.99
N VAL A 124 -16.16 -11.04 -3.20
CA VAL A 124 -16.18 -12.31 -2.46
C VAL A 124 -15.00 -13.18 -2.86
N ALA A 125 -14.74 -13.29 -4.18
CA ALA A 125 -13.57 -14.00 -4.70
C ALA A 125 -12.27 -13.39 -4.16
N ARG A 126 -12.16 -12.06 -4.19
CA ARG A 126 -11.01 -11.32 -3.65
C ARG A 126 -10.78 -11.64 -2.17
N ARG A 127 -11.83 -11.61 -1.35
CA ARG A 127 -11.74 -11.91 0.09
C ARG A 127 -11.25 -13.34 0.34
N HIS A 128 -11.83 -14.32 -0.36
CA HIS A 128 -11.42 -15.72 -0.25
C HIS A 128 -9.94 -15.91 -0.62
N THR A 129 -9.50 -15.32 -1.73
CA THR A 129 -8.09 -15.38 -2.14
C THR A 129 -7.17 -14.73 -1.11
N LEU A 130 -7.56 -13.59 -0.53
CA LEU A 130 -6.79 -12.96 0.55
C LEU A 130 -6.71 -13.86 1.78
N ASP A 131 -7.81 -14.47 2.20
CA ASP A 131 -7.83 -15.38 3.36
C ASP A 131 -6.90 -16.59 3.16
N GLU A 132 -6.90 -17.20 1.97
CA GLU A 132 -5.96 -18.26 1.61
C GLU A 132 -4.51 -17.80 1.65
N LEU A 133 -4.22 -16.62 1.10
CA LEU A 133 -2.88 -16.05 1.07
C LEU A 133 -2.40 -15.71 2.48
N TYR A 134 -3.24 -15.18 3.36
CA TYR A 134 -2.91 -14.97 4.77
C TYR A 134 -2.62 -16.28 5.49
N GLY A 135 -3.42 -17.32 5.24
CA GLY A 135 -3.18 -18.65 5.80
C GLY A 135 -1.81 -19.19 5.42
N LYS A 136 -1.42 -19.04 4.14
CA LYS A 136 -0.09 -19.42 3.65
C LYS A 136 1.02 -18.54 4.22
N LEU A 137 0.81 -17.22 4.28
CA LEU A 137 1.79 -16.28 4.79
C LEU A 137 2.15 -16.55 6.26
N ALA A 138 1.14 -16.92 7.06
CA ALA A 138 1.33 -17.22 8.49
C ALA A 138 2.13 -18.50 8.76
N VAL A 139 2.18 -19.43 7.81
CA VAL A 139 2.89 -20.72 7.95
C VAL A 139 4.08 -20.86 7.00
N ALA A 140 4.37 -19.84 6.20
CA ALA A 140 5.57 -19.79 5.37
C ALA A 140 6.78 -20.05 6.24
N SER A 141 7.78 -20.76 5.71
CA SER A 141 8.94 -21.18 6.52
C SER A 141 10.20 -20.36 6.22
N ASP A 142 10.23 -19.71 5.05
CA ASP A 142 11.34 -18.90 4.61
C ASP A 142 10.90 -17.49 4.22
N THR A 143 11.85 -16.56 4.32
CA THR A 143 11.61 -15.13 4.09
C THR A 143 11.26 -14.82 2.64
N GLU A 144 11.79 -15.57 1.66
CA GLU A 144 11.55 -15.30 0.23
C GLU A 144 10.16 -15.76 -0.21
N GLU A 145 9.71 -16.93 0.25
CA GLU A 145 8.35 -17.43 0.09
C GLU A 145 7.36 -16.43 0.71
N ALA A 146 7.60 -16.02 1.96
CA ALA A 146 6.75 -15.08 2.65
C ALA A 146 6.68 -13.72 1.93
N LYS A 147 7.81 -13.24 1.40
CA LYS A 147 7.89 -12.02 0.57
C LYS A 147 7.10 -12.16 -0.73
N GLY A 148 7.19 -13.33 -1.38
CA GLY A 148 6.39 -13.64 -2.57
C GLY A 148 4.89 -13.58 -2.28
N LEU A 149 4.44 -14.21 -1.18
CA LEU A 149 3.05 -14.21 -0.73
C LEU A 149 2.57 -12.79 -0.35
N ALA A 150 3.37 -12.04 0.39
CA ALA A 150 3.11 -10.64 0.71
C ALA A 150 3.01 -9.76 -0.54
N GLY A 151 3.84 -10.03 -1.56
CA GLY A 151 3.76 -9.39 -2.87
C GLY A 151 2.44 -9.68 -3.60
N LEU A 152 1.95 -10.92 -3.54
CA LEU A 152 0.65 -11.29 -4.11
C LEU A 152 -0.51 -10.59 -3.39
N ILE A 153 -0.46 -10.53 -2.05
CA ILE A 153 -1.45 -9.79 -1.24
C ILE A 153 -1.44 -8.30 -1.62
N SER A 154 -0.26 -7.69 -1.69
CA SER A 154 -0.09 -6.29 -2.10
C SER A 154 -0.63 -6.04 -3.51
N ALA A 155 -0.39 -6.96 -4.44
CA ALA A 155 -0.93 -6.87 -5.79
C ALA A 155 -2.45 -6.93 -5.83
N ILE A 156 -3.09 -7.63 -4.89
CA ILE A 156 -4.56 -7.64 -4.76
C ILE A 156 -5.05 -6.32 -4.16
N TRP A 157 -4.39 -5.78 -3.14
CA TRP A 157 -4.74 -4.49 -2.55
C TRP A 157 -4.62 -3.34 -3.54
N MET A 158 -3.63 -3.38 -4.43
CA MET A 158 -3.42 -2.41 -5.52
C MET A 158 -4.47 -2.46 -6.64
N ARG A 159 -5.40 -3.44 -6.64
CA ARG A 159 -6.43 -3.50 -7.68
C ARG A 159 -7.60 -2.57 -7.38
N THR A 160 -7.91 -1.71 -8.34
CA THR A 160 -9.15 -0.94 -8.42
C THR A 160 -9.80 -1.15 -9.80
N SER A 161 -11.13 -1.02 -9.87
CA SER A 161 -11.90 -1.08 -11.11
C SER A 161 -11.85 0.21 -11.92
N SER A 162 -11.32 1.30 -11.36
CA SER A 162 -11.23 2.59 -12.03
C SER A 162 -9.88 2.77 -12.71
N ASP A 163 -9.88 2.84 -14.05
CA ASP A 163 -8.68 3.11 -14.84
C ASP A 163 -8.06 4.47 -14.51
N THR A 164 -8.89 5.48 -14.23
CA THR A 164 -8.43 6.79 -13.77
C THR A 164 -7.70 6.68 -12.43
N ALA A 165 -8.26 5.93 -11.48
CA ALA A 165 -7.63 5.71 -10.18
C ALA A 165 -6.30 4.93 -10.34
N ASN A 166 -6.27 3.90 -11.19
CA ASN A 166 -5.04 3.17 -11.52
C ASN A 166 -3.95 4.12 -12.08
N LEU A 167 -4.29 4.99 -13.02
CA LEU A 167 -3.33 5.94 -13.60
C LEU A 167 -2.81 6.96 -12.57
N LEU A 168 -3.70 7.51 -11.74
CA LEU A 168 -3.32 8.43 -10.67
C LEU A 168 -2.40 7.75 -9.66
N MET A 169 -2.68 6.50 -9.30
CA MET A 169 -1.86 5.71 -8.39
C MET A 169 -0.45 5.48 -8.95
N GLN A 170 -0.34 5.08 -10.22
CA GLN A 170 0.96 4.92 -10.88
C GLN A 170 1.78 6.20 -10.85
N ARG A 171 1.17 7.35 -11.16
CA ARG A 171 1.83 8.66 -11.10
C ARG A 171 2.23 9.06 -9.68
N ALA A 172 1.40 8.75 -8.69
CA ALA A 172 1.71 9.01 -7.29
C ALA A 172 2.94 8.19 -6.85
N VAL A 173 2.99 6.89 -7.19
CA VAL A 173 4.13 6.02 -6.89
C VAL A 173 5.43 6.53 -7.53
N VAL A 174 5.39 6.92 -8.82
CA VAL A 174 6.56 7.52 -9.50
C VAL A 174 6.98 8.83 -8.82
N SER A 175 6.03 9.65 -8.39
CA SER A 175 6.31 10.91 -7.68
C SER A 175 6.97 10.65 -6.32
N ILE A 176 6.53 9.63 -5.57
CA ILE A 176 7.14 9.20 -4.31
C ILE A 176 8.59 8.75 -4.54
N GLN A 177 8.83 7.90 -5.56
CA GLN A 177 10.18 7.43 -5.92
C GLN A 177 11.09 8.58 -6.34
N GLY A 178 10.56 9.56 -7.06
CA GLY A 178 11.24 10.80 -7.41
C GLY A 178 11.37 11.82 -6.28
N LYS A 179 10.94 11.50 -5.06
CA LYS A 179 10.90 12.39 -3.88
C LYS A 179 10.07 13.66 -4.06
N ASN A 180 9.19 13.70 -5.06
CA ASN A 180 8.24 14.78 -5.31
C ASN A 180 7.00 14.61 -4.44
N LEU A 181 7.17 14.76 -3.12
CA LEU A 181 6.13 14.43 -2.12
C LEU A 181 4.89 15.33 -2.23
N ASP A 182 5.02 16.57 -2.70
CA ASP A 182 3.88 17.47 -2.89
C ASP A 182 2.97 17.02 -4.04
N VAL A 183 3.58 16.60 -5.16
CA VAL A 183 2.84 16.05 -6.29
C VAL A 183 2.17 14.73 -5.89
N ALA A 184 2.89 13.87 -5.16
CA ALA A 184 2.33 12.63 -4.65
C ALA A 184 1.12 12.90 -3.73
N ALA A 185 1.22 13.84 -2.79
CA ALA A 185 0.14 14.19 -1.88
C ALA A 185 -1.12 14.64 -2.64
N GLN A 186 -0.98 15.56 -3.62
CA GLN A 186 -2.12 16.05 -4.41
C GLN A 186 -2.80 14.94 -5.23
N LEU A 187 -2.03 14.00 -5.78
CA LEU A 187 -2.57 12.85 -6.51
C LEU A 187 -3.33 11.91 -5.57
N LEU A 188 -2.77 11.66 -4.38
CA LEU A 188 -3.37 10.79 -3.37
C LEU A 188 -4.62 11.40 -2.74
N ASP A 189 -4.68 12.71 -2.55
CA ASP A 189 -5.89 13.43 -2.12
C ASP A 189 -7.05 13.23 -3.10
N LYS A 190 -6.77 13.27 -4.40
CA LYS A 190 -7.79 12.98 -5.43
C LYS A 190 -8.22 11.51 -5.41
N LEU A 191 -7.29 10.59 -5.15
CA LEU A 191 -7.57 9.17 -5.12
C LEU A 191 -8.50 8.77 -3.98
N VAL A 192 -8.27 9.29 -2.77
CA VAL A 192 -9.11 8.94 -1.62
C VAL A 192 -10.53 9.52 -1.71
N VAL A 193 -10.71 10.59 -2.50
CA VAL A 193 -12.05 11.13 -2.84
C VAL A 193 -12.71 10.29 -3.93
N LEU A 194 -11.94 9.85 -4.94
CA LEU A 194 -12.43 9.05 -6.05
C LEU A 194 -12.85 7.64 -5.64
N ASP A 195 -12.09 7.01 -4.75
CA ASP A 195 -12.39 5.69 -4.19
C ASP A 195 -12.07 5.66 -2.69
N PRO A 196 -13.02 6.08 -1.83
CA PRO A 196 -12.84 6.09 -0.38
C PRO A 196 -12.68 4.68 0.23
N SER A 197 -13.05 3.63 -0.51
CA SER A 197 -12.96 2.23 -0.08
C SER A 197 -11.63 1.56 -0.43
N TRP A 198 -10.77 2.25 -1.18
CA TRP A 198 -9.49 1.69 -1.61
C TRP A 198 -8.41 1.89 -0.55
N ALA A 199 -8.28 0.90 0.34
CA ALA A 199 -7.33 0.90 1.46
C ALA A 199 -5.89 1.30 1.06
N GLU A 200 -5.39 0.81 -0.07
CA GLU A 200 -4.02 1.09 -0.51
C GLU A 200 -3.79 2.57 -0.85
N ALA A 201 -4.81 3.29 -1.34
CA ALA A 201 -4.70 4.72 -1.60
C ALA A 201 -4.50 5.53 -0.31
N TRP A 202 -5.24 5.18 0.73
CA TRP A 202 -5.07 5.76 2.07
C TRP A 202 -3.70 5.41 2.66
N ASN A 203 -3.24 4.15 2.50
CA ASN A 203 -1.93 3.73 2.98
C ASN A 203 -0.77 4.51 2.31
N LYS A 204 -0.86 4.71 1.00
CA LYS A 204 0.12 5.52 0.26
C LYS A 204 0.07 6.99 0.69
N ARG A 205 -1.12 7.55 0.94
CA ARG A 205 -1.25 8.92 1.48
C ARG A 205 -0.64 9.04 2.87
N ALA A 206 -0.91 8.08 3.75
CA ALA A 206 -0.33 8.01 5.08
C ALA A 206 1.21 8.00 5.03
N SER A 207 1.79 7.21 4.12
CA SER A 207 3.23 7.12 3.92
C SER A 207 3.84 8.47 3.49
N VAL A 208 3.17 9.18 2.57
CA VAL A 208 3.59 10.51 2.12
C VAL A 208 3.48 11.55 3.24
N ARG A 209 2.39 11.54 4.00
CA ARG A 209 2.19 12.44 5.15
C ARG A 209 3.24 12.21 6.24
N PHE A 210 3.53 10.95 6.56
CA PHE A 210 4.61 10.58 7.49
C PHE A 210 5.97 11.11 7.02
N ALA A 211 6.29 10.94 5.73
CA ALA A 211 7.54 11.44 5.14
C ALA A 211 7.63 12.98 5.19
N LYS A 212 6.49 13.68 5.11
CA LYS A 212 6.39 15.14 5.25
C LYS A 212 6.33 15.62 6.71
N GLY A 213 6.30 14.71 7.68
CA GLY A 213 6.19 15.04 9.11
C GLY A 213 4.78 15.30 9.62
N ASP A 214 3.76 15.15 8.76
CA ASP A 214 2.34 15.17 9.16
C ASP A 214 1.95 13.83 9.79
N LEU A 215 2.38 13.65 11.05
CA LEU A 215 2.12 12.42 11.81
C LEU A 215 0.63 12.25 12.11
N ASP A 216 -0.10 13.35 12.30
CA ASP A 216 -1.51 13.30 12.65
C ASP A 216 -2.38 12.86 11.48
N GLY A 217 -2.19 13.51 10.33
CA GLY A 217 -2.86 13.11 9.10
C GLY A 217 -2.46 11.71 8.64
N SER A 218 -1.21 11.28 8.91
CA SER A 218 -0.76 9.92 8.64
C SER A 218 -1.48 8.90 9.50
N MET A 219 -1.59 9.14 10.82
CA MET A 219 -2.28 8.24 11.74
C MET A 219 -3.78 8.13 11.42
N ALA A 220 -4.43 9.24 11.05
CA ALA A 220 -5.82 9.24 10.61
C ALA A 220 -6.04 8.38 9.35
N ASP A 221 -5.14 8.47 8.37
CA ASP A 221 -5.21 7.66 7.16
C ASP A 221 -4.95 6.18 7.47
N VAL A 222 -3.93 5.86 8.29
CA VAL A 222 -3.64 4.49 8.74
C VAL A 222 -4.83 3.86 9.45
N LYS A 223 -5.51 4.63 10.32
CA LYS A 223 -6.74 4.18 10.97
C LYS A 223 -7.79 3.75 9.93
N HIS A 224 -8.02 4.56 8.90
CA HIS A 224 -8.99 4.25 7.85
C HIS A 224 -8.59 2.99 7.07
N VAL A 225 -7.29 2.81 6.79
CA VAL A 225 -6.78 1.57 6.18
C VAL A 225 -7.15 0.35 7.02
N LEU A 226 -6.90 0.40 8.33
CA LEU A 226 -7.13 -0.73 9.24
C LEU A 226 -8.62 -0.99 9.53
N GLN A 227 -9.50 -0.01 9.29
CA GLN A 227 -10.94 -0.23 9.29
C GLN A 227 -11.41 -0.99 8.04
N LEU A 228 -10.81 -0.71 6.89
CA LEU A 228 -11.10 -1.39 5.63
C LEU A 228 -10.45 -2.78 5.54
N GLU A 229 -9.19 -2.87 5.93
CA GLU A 229 -8.33 -4.06 5.83
C GLU A 229 -7.55 -4.27 7.15
N PRO A 230 -8.14 -4.94 8.16
CA PRO A 230 -7.52 -5.09 9.49
C PRO A 230 -6.19 -5.87 9.51
N LYS A 231 -5.91 -6.64 8.45
CA LYS A 231 -4.67 -7.41 8.28
C LYS A 231 -3.66 -6.69 7.36
N HIS A 232 -3.81 -5.39 7.15
CA HIS A 232 -2.91 -4.63 6.30
C HIS A 232 -1.55 -4.40 6.97
N PHE A 233 -0.60 -5.33 6.77
CA PHE A 233 0.72 -5.31 7.43
C PHE A 233 1.48 -3.99 7.24
N GLY A 234 1.46 -3.39 6.04
CA GLY A 234 2.13 -2.10 5.82
C GLY A 234 1.52 -0.93 6.61
N ALA A 235 0.23 -1.00 6.97
CA ALA A 235 -0.44 0.02 7.76
C ALA A 235 -0.25 -0.21 9.25
N LEU A 236 -0.19 -1.48 9.70
CA LEU A 236 0.21 -1.84 11.05
C LEU A 236 1.65 -1.37 11.34
N GLU A 237 2.57 -1.58 10.42
CA GLU A 237 3.94 -1.07 10.52
C GLU A 237 3.98 0.46 10.51
N GLY A 238 3.23 1.10 9.60
CA GLY A 238 3.07 2.56 9.58
C GLY A 238 2.59 3.11 10.92
N MET A 239 1.57 2.47 11.51
CA MET A 239 1.03 2.81 12.82
C MET A 239 2.08 2.72 13.93
N ALA A 240 2.79 1.59 13.97
CA ALA A 240 3.81 1.33 14.98
C ALA A 240 4.99 2.32 14.88
N MET A 241 5.40 2.66 13.65
CA MET A 241 6.43 3.69 13.42
C MET A 241 5.98 5.07 13.92
N ILE A 242 4.72 5.47 13.68
CA ILE A 242 4.19 6.75 14.19
C ILE A 242 4.17 6.73 15.73
N LEU A 243 3.74 5.63 16.34
CA LEU A 243 3.71 5.48 17.81
C LEU A 243 5.11 5.57 18.43
N GLN A 244 6.13 4.92 17.84
CA GLN A 244 7.52 5.08 18.31
C GLN A 244 7.98 6.53 18.20
N ARG A 245 7.73 7.17 17.04
CA ARG A 245 8.16 8.55 16.80
C ARG A 245 7.48 9.56 17.74
N THR A 246 6.33 9.19 18.31
CA THR A 246 5.58 9.99 19.27
C THR A 246 5.77 9.55 20.72
N GLY A 247 6.69 8.63 21.00
CA GLY A 247 7.08 8.21 22.35
C GLY A 247 6.19 7.13 22.99
N PHE A 248 5.29 6.51 22.24
CA PHE A 248 4.38 5.46 22.72
C PHE A 248 4.92 4.05 22.47
N ASP A 249 6.18 3.79 22.88
CA ASP A 249 6.92 2.55 22.59
C ASP A 249 6.20 1.28 23.05
N LYS A 250 5.54 1.30 24.21
CA LYS A 250 4.70 0.19 24.71
C LYS A 250 3.61 -0.19 23.72
N GLN A 251 2.92 0.81 23.16
CA GLN A 251 1.84 0.58 22.20
C GLN A 251 2.39 0.20 20.84
N ALA A 252 3.52 0.80 20.43
CA ALA A 252 4.20 0.44 19.20
C ALA A 252 4.61 -1.04 19.19
N LEU A 253 5.15 -1.55 20.31
CA LEU A 253 5.53 -2.95 20.47
C LEU A 253 4.34 -3.90 20.23
N GLU A 254 3.19 -3.60 20.82
CA GLU A 254 1.96 -4.40 20.63
C GLU A 254 1.51 -4.40 19.16
N VAL A 255 1.58 -3.23 18.50
CA VAL A 255 1.20 -3.13 17.08
C VAL A 255 2.20 -3.86 16.17
N TYR A 256 3.51 -3.81 16.44
CA TYR A 256 4.49 -4.59 15.69
C TYR A 256 4.32 -6.09 15.90
N ARG A 257 4.03 -6.55 17.13
CA ARG A 257 3.69 -7.95 17.41
C ARG A 257 2.48 -8.38 16.59
N ARG A 258 1.47 -7.50 16.44
CA ARG A 258 0.33 -7.75 15.57
C ARG A 258 0.69 -7.80 14.08
N ALA A 259 1.59 -6.93 13.61
CA ALA A 259 2.11 -6.99 12.25
C ALA A 259 2.81 -8.33 11.98
N LEU A 260 3.66 -8.78 12.89
CA LEU A 260 4.34 -10.09 12.82
C LEU A 260 3.38 -11.27 12.93
N ALA A 261 2.27 -11.15 13.67
CA ALA A 261 1.25 -12.19 13.68
C ALA A 261 0.57 -12.39 12.31
N VAL A 262 0.56 -11.36 11.45
CA VAL A 262 0.04 -11.43 10.07
C VAL A 262 1.13 -11.82 9.09
N TYR A 263 2.32 -11.23 9.23
CA TYR A 263 3.49 -11.47 8.39
C TYR A 263 4.72 -11.76 9.29
N PRO A 264 4.92 -13.03 9.71
CA PRO A 264 5.95 -13.38 10.69
C PRO A 264 7.39 -13.23 10.17
N HIS A 265 7.61 -13.49 8.88
CA HIS A 265 8.94 -13.53 8.28
C HIS A 265 9.40 -12.14 7.81
N GLN A 266 9.47 -11.20 8.75
CA GLN A 266 9.98 -9.85 8.54
C GLN A 266 11.17 -9.58 9.49
N PRO A 267 12.41 -9.90 9.08
CA PRO A 267 13.59 -9.76 9.93
C PRO A 267 13.77 -8.35 10.49
N GLU A 268 13.46 -7.32 9.67
CA GLU A 268 13.57 -5.92 10.07
C GLU A 268 12.58 -5.58 11.18
N VAL A 269 11.32 -6.03 11.06
CA VAL A 269 10.29 -5.81 12.08
C VAL A 269 10.59 -6.61 13.35
N GLN A 270 11.11 -7.84 13.21
CA GLN A 270 11.53 -8.65 14.36
C GLN A 270 12.63 -7.96 15.16
N GLN A 271 13.65 -7.39 14.51
CA GLN A 271 14.70 -6.62 15.18
C GLN A 271 14.15 -5.41 15.95
N ILE A 272 13.15 -4.72 15.39
CA ILE A 272 12.48 -3.60 16.07
C ILE A 272 11.74 -4.10 17.31
N VAL A 273 11.01 -5.22 17.21
CA VAL A 273 10.31 -5.85 18.34
C VAL A 273 11.28 -6.27 19.43
N ASP A 274 12.40 -6.91 19.09
CA ASP A 274 13.40 -7.34 20.06
C ASP A 274 13.99 -6.14 20.81
N LYS A 275 14.35 -5.09 20.07
CA LYS A 275 14.86 -3.83 20.65
C LYS A 275 13.83 -3.16 21.57
N LEU A 276 12.59 -3.01 21.10
CA LEU A 276 11.52 -2.40 21.88
C LEU A 276 11.17 -3.23 23.12
N THR A 277 11.20 -4.56 23.02
CA THR A 277 10.97 -5.47 24.15
C THR A 277 11.99 -5.19 25.25
N ILE A 278 13.28 -5.11 24.91
CA ILE A 278 14.34 -4.76 25.89
C ILE A 278 14.13 -3.37 26.50
N GLN A 279 13.77 -2.37 25.68
CA GLN A 279 13.58 -1.00 26.15
C GLN A 279 12.35 -0.86 27.06
N VAL A 280 11.24 -1.53 26.73
CA VAL A 280 9.97 -1.41 27.44
C VAL A 280 9.92 -2.28 28.68
N GLU A 281 10.41 -3.51 28.59
CA GLU A 281 10.33 -4.53 29.65
C GLU A 281 11.59 -4.49 30.54
N GLY A 282 12.73 -4.01 30.04
CA GLY A 282 13.97 -3.85 30.81
C GLY A 282 14.04 -2.57 31.65
N GLN A 283 13.13 -1.61 31.48
CA GLN A 283 13.03 -0.37 32.29
C GLN A 283 12.30 -0.57 33.64
N GLY A 284 12.00 -1.81 34.03
CA GLY A 284 11.20 -2.16 35.21
C GLY A 284 11.97 -2.55 36.48
N ILE A 285 13.28 -2.32 36.55
CA ILE A 285 14.15 -2.67 37.70
C ILE A 285 14.89 -1.46 38.25
#